data_AF-A0A523S3E9-F1
#
_entry.id   AF-A0A523S3E9-F1
#
_cell.length_a   1.000
_cell.length_b   1.000
_cell.length_c   1.000
_cell.angle_alpha   90.00
_cell.angle_beta   90.00
_cell.angle_gamma   90.00
#
_symmetry.space_group_name_H-M   'P 1'
#
loop_
_entity.id
_entity.type
_entity.pdbx_description
1 polymer ?
#
loop_
_entity_poly.entity_id
_entity_poly.type
_entity_poly.pdbx_seq_one_letter_code
_entity_poly.pdbx_strand_id
1 'polypeptide(L)'
;DDNPLVNDLIEVIEKHGGIDEVNRKAEEARKLKNLMAKLKAKKSPYIKDLKWLQKQQENEAFISIPDYRRRVLGDKADSMSFDESFAITLEISACQFFPWVIEEAKQAIEKQNLMPGRFIRVRNMAEQTADDHVIAFAAAMQIVGASYVETLDTKGTLPGPDGLPLNVHLGCPSGLGCVTGGFGGIGMPNKLPLKWVDEFLHYYTEYGVKQVLNINSGTVMLGYMMHKLGIDMEFKISVFMGNDNPYAVLWTLMTAYLFNRSDGTSPLIGFNLSNSVDNETIEMSAYIREAFGFEEVVRIEHHIVETYKSIVRQPYDRLDELLDIADHVKNISAKHEGGVPEIDAARDHPSDISEYFLPKSKINEDGLMPKLLINYLDKHHSLNRTAEELTKRGLTFIAAQKLHKT
;
A
#
# COMPACT_ATOMS: atom_id res chain seq x y z
N ASP A 1 14.48 32.22 -14.53
CA ASP A 1 14.46 32.59 -13.10
C ASP A 1 15.05 31.47 -12.27
N ASP A 2 16.02 31.82 -11.44
CA ASP A 2 16.90 30.91 -10.68
C ASP A 2 16.26 30.57 -9.32
N ASN A 3 15.39 29.56 -9.29
CA ASN A 3 14.87 29.01 -8.04
C ASN A 3 15.67 27.74 -7.68
N PRO A 4 16.54 27.78 -6.65
CA PRO A 4 17.39 26.65 -6.31
C PRO A 4 16.60 25.38 -5.97
N LEU A 5 15.40 25.49 -5.38
CA LEU A 5 14.58 24.31 -5.05
C LEU A 5 14.05 23.59 -6.28
N VAL A 6 13.76 24.34 -7.35
CA VAL A 6 13.30 23.77 -8.63
C VAL A 6 14.50 23.26 -9.43
N ASN A 7 15.59 24.03 -9.46
CA ASN A 7 16.81 23.68 -10.18
C ASN A 7 17.42 22.39 -9.64
N ASP A 8 17.53 22.25 -8.31
CA ASP A 8 18.05 21.02 -7.67
C ASP A 8 17.20 19.79 -8.04
N LEU A 9 15.87 19.94 -8.13
CA LEU A 9 14.99 18.84 -8.56
C LEU A 9 15.23 18.48 -10.03
N ILE A 10 15.31 19.48 -10.92
CA ILE A 10 15.56 19.27 -12.34
C ILE A 10 16.91 18.58 -12.55
N GLU A 11 17.96 19.00 -11.84
CA GLU A 11 19.28 18.37 -11.93
C GLU A 11 19.23 16.87 -11.60
N VAL A 12 18.46 16.47 -10.59
CA VAL A 12 18.27 15.05 -10.27
C VAL A 12 17.49 14.33 -11.38
N ILE A 13 16.45 14.94 -11.94
CA ILE A 13 15.68 14.33 -13.05
C ILE A 13 16.57 14.14 -14.30
N GLU A 14 17.37 15.14 -14.64
CA GLU A 14 18.29 15.10 -15.80
C GLU A 14 19.36 14.00 -15.64
N LYS A 15 19.83 13.72 -14.42
CA LYS A 15 20.73 12.59 -14.14
C LYS A 15 20.14 11.24 -14.58
N HIS A 16 18.82 11.08 -14.57
CA HIS A 16 18.13 9.85 -15.01
C HIS A 16 17.74 9.86 -16.51
N GLY A 17 17.96 10.98 -17.20
CA GLY A 17 17.73 11.14 -18.64
C GLY A 17 16.61 12.11 -19.02
N GLY A 18 16.06 12.86 -18.06
CA GLY A 18 14.94 13.78 -18.31
C GLY A 18 13.57 13.07 -18.27
N ILE A 19 12.51 13.88 -18.33
CA ILE A 19 11.12 13.43 -18.08
C ILE A 19 10.68 12.32 -19.07
N ASP A 20 10.84 12.55 -20.36
CA ASP A 20 10.37 11.62 -21.40
C ASP A 20 11.07 10.25 -21.33
N GLU A 21 12.39 10.27 -21.12
CA GLU A 21 13.19 9.05 -21.03
C GLU A 21 12.89 8.27 -19.75
N VAL A 22 12.68 8.98 -18.64
CA VAL A 22 12.28 8.37 -17.35
C VAL A 22 10.96 7.61 -17.51
N ASN A 23 9.92 8.25 -18.07
CA ASN A 23 8.62 7.62 -18.28
C ASN A 23 8.72 6.44 -19.26
N ARG A 24 9.48 6.59 -20.36
CA ARG A 24 9.69 5.53 -21.35
C ARG A 24 10.37 4.31 -20.73
N LYS A 25 11.43 4.51 -19.95
CA LYS A 25 12.13 3.41 -19.24
C LYS A 25 11.20 2.72 -18.25
N ALA A 26 10.44 3.48 -17.47
CA ALA A 26 9.52 2.93 -16.47
C ALA A 26 8.42 2.07 -17.11
N GLU A 27 7.81 2.54 -18.20
CA GLU A 27 6.78 1.78 -18.93
C GLU A 27 7.35 0.46 -19.49
N GLU A 28 8.54 0.49 -20.09
CA GLU A 28 9.20 -0.74 -20.55
C GLU A 28 9.56 -1.69 -19.40
N ALA A 29 10.10 -1.16 -18.29
CA ALA A 29 10.50 -1.97 -17.13
C ALA A 29 9.30 -2.67 -16.49
N ARG A 30 8.12 -2.03 -16.50
CA ARG A 30 6.90 -2.56 -15.89
C ARG A 30 6.24 -3.68 -16.70
N LYS A 31 6.49 -3.82 -18.01
CA LYS A 31 5.84 -4.86 -18.83
C LYS A 31 6.05 -6.26 -18.25
N LEU A 32 4.97 -7.01 -18.01
CA LEU A 32 5.02 -8.38 -17.46
C LEU A 32 6.02 -9.28 -18.19
N LYS A 33 6.06 -9.22 -19.53
CA LYS A 33 7.02 -9.98 -20.34
C LYS A 33 8.47 -9.68 -19.98
N ASN A 34 8.79 -8.41 -19.73
CA ASN A 34 10.14 -7.96 -19.38
C ASN A 34 10.49 -8.36 -17.94
N LEU A 35 9.55 -8.22 -16.99
CA LEU A 35 9.73 -8.69 -15.60
C LEU A 35 10.01 -10.21 -15.56
N MET A 36 9.20 -11.01 -16.27
CA MET A 36 9.37 -12.47 -16.36
C MET A 36 10.69 -12.85 -17.04
N ALA A 37 11.11 -12.12 -18.08
CA ALA A 37 12.40 -12.32 -18.73
C ALA A 37 13.59 -12.00 -17.80
N LYS A 38 13.50 -10.90 -17.03
CA LYS A 38 14.52 -10.50 -16.04
C LYS A 38 14.68 -11.57 -14.96
N LEU A 39 13.59 -12.08 -14.40
CA LEU A 39 13.62 -13.20 -13.43
C LEU A 39 14.22 -14.46 -14.03
N LYS A 40 13.88 -14.80 -15.28
CA LYS A 40 14.44 -15.97 -15.98
C LYS A 40 15.95 -15.85 -16.16
N ALA A 41 16.42 -14.69 -16.60
CA ALA A 41 17.85 -14.41 -16.80
C ALA A 41 18.62 -14.51 -15.48
N LYS A 42 18.04 -13.99 -14.39
CA LYS A 42 18.58 -14.11 -13.04
C LYS A 42 18.49 -15.52 -12.44
N LYS A 43 17.82 -16.47 -13.10
CA LYS A 43 17.50 -17.81 -12.56
C LYS A 43 16.76 -17.74 -11.22
N SER A 44 15.92 -16.73 -11.05
CA SER A 44 15.15 -16.52 -9.83
C SER A 44 14.23 -17.71 -9.57
N PRO A 45 14.14 -18.22 -8.32
CA PRO A 45 13.27 -19.35 -7.98
C PRO A 45 11.79 -19.03 -8.20
N TYR A 46 11.42 -17.75 -8.11
CA TYR A 46 10.03 -17.27 -8.15
C TYR A 46 9.36 -17.40 -9.51
N ILE A 47 10.11 -17.66 -10.58
CA ILE A 47 9.51 -17.86 -11.91
C ILE A 47 8.57 -19.07 -11.95
N LYS A 48 8.83 -20.09 -11.12
CA LYS A 48 7.96 -21.27 -11.02
C LYS A 48 6.63 -20.91 -10.37
N ASP A 49 6.68 -20.16 -9.29
CA ASP A 49 5.49 -19.73 -8.55
C ASP A 49 4.63 -18.76 -9.36
N LEU A 50 5.25 -17.82 -10.09
CA LEU A 50 4.53 -16.93 -11.00
C LEU A 50 3.81 -17.69 -12.12
N LYS A 51 4.47 -18.69 -12.72
CA LYS A 51 3.84 -19.55 -13.71
C LYS A 51 2.71 -20.40 -13.12
N TRP A 52 2.88 -20.87 -11.90
CA TRP A 52 1.81 -21.57 -11.18
C TRP A 52 0.61 -20.64 -10.96
N LEU A 53 0.85 -19.41 -10.51
CA LEU A 53 -0.19 -18.40 -10.28
C LEU A 53 -0.93 -18.03 -11.57
N GLN A 54 -0.20 -17.82 -12.67
CA GLN A 54 -0.79 -17.63 -14.01
C GLN A 54 -1.68 -18.80 -14.40
N LYS A 55 -1.21 -20.04 -14.20
CA LYS A 55 -2.00 -21.23 -14.51
C LYS A 55 -3.27 -21.32 -13.66
N GLN A 56 -3.23 -20.94 -12.37
CA GLN A 56 -4.44 -20.91 -11.53
C GLN A 56 -5.43 -19.85 -11.99
N GLN A 57 -4.93 -18.69 -12.41
CA GLN A 57 -5.74 -17.61 -12.99
C GLN A 57 -6.41 -18.07 -14.30
N GLU A 58 -5.64 -18.66 -15.22
CA GLU A 58 -6.11 -19.20 -16.51
C GLU A 58 -7.13 -20.34 -16.34
N ASN A 59 -6.95 -21.18 -15.31
CA ASN A 59 -7.86 -22.27 -14.98
C ASN A 59 -9.11 -21.80 -14.21
N GLU A 60 -9.24 -20.52 -13.91
CA GLU A 60 -10.37 -19.97 -13.14
C GLU A 60 -10.51 -20.66 -11.77
N ALA A 61 -9.37 -20.97 -11.13
CA ALA A 61 -9.34 -21.73 -9.88
C ALA A 61 -9.84 -20.94 -8.65
N PHE A 62 -9.95 -19.62 -8.77
CA PHE A 62 -10.42 -18.73 -7.72
C PHE A 62 -11.94 -18.57 -7.81
N ILE A 63 -12.60 -18.41 -6.65
CA ILE A 63 -14.04 -18.20 -6.60
C ILE A 63 -14.45 -16.95 -7.41
N SER A 64 -15.51 -17.05 -8.21
CA SER A 64 -16.11 -15.89 -8.89
C SER A 64 -16.84 -14.98 -7.89
N ILE A 65 -17.03 -13.70 -8.22
CA ILE A 65 -17.80 -12.77 -7.37
C ILE A 65 -19.27 -13.25 -7.21
N PRO A 66 -19.98 -13.69 -8.27
CA PRO A 66 -21.32 -14.25 -8.12
C PRO A 66 -21.37 -15.47 -7.20
N ASP A 67 -20.42 -16.41 -7.34
CA ASP A 67 -20.40 -17.61 -6.50
C ASP A 67 -20.00 -17.29 -5.06
N TYR A 68 -19.12 -16.31 -4.85
CA TYR A 68 -18.80 -15.80 -3.52
C TYR A 68 -20.05 -15.21 -2.85
N ARG A 69 -20.80 -14.37 -3.56
CA ARG A 69 -22.05 -13.77 -3.05
C ARG A 69 -23.08 -14.86 -2.72
N ARG A 70 -23.27 -15.87 -3.58
CA ARG A 70 -24.13 -17.03 -3.30
C ARG A 70 -23.65 -17.86 -2.11
N ARG A 71 -22.34 -18.04 -1.93
CA ARG A 71 -21.78 -18.75 -0.78
C ARG A 71 -22.11 -18.05 0.54
N VAL A 72 -22.13 -16.71 0.55
CA VAL A 72 -22.44 -15.91 1.73
C VAL A 72 -23.96 -15.81 1.99
N LEU A 73 -24.76 -15.60 0.94
CA LEU A 73 -26.19 -15.25 1.06
C LEU A 73 -27.17 -16.37 0.72
N GLY A 74 -26.68 -17.46 0.13
CA GLY A 74 -27.53 -18.46 -0.53
C GLY A 74 -28.29 -17.87 -1.71
N ASP A 75 -29.50 -18.39 -1.95
CA ASP A 75 -30.38 -17.99 -3.06
C ASP A 75 -30.77 -16.50 -3.05
N LYS A 76 -30.64 -15.82 -1.90
CA LYS A 76 -30.92 -14.37 -1.81
C LYS A 76 -30.01 -13.55 -2.73
N ALA A 77 -28.79 -14.02 -2.98
CA ALA A 77 -27.81 -13.33 -3.84
C ALA A 77 -28.36 -13.02 -5.23
N ASP A 78 -29.18 -13.92 -5.80
CA ASP A 78 -29.71 -13.78 -7.17
C ASP A 78 -30.80 -12.70 -7.28
N SER A 79 -31.32 -12.21 -6.16
CA SER A 79 -32.37 -11.18 -6.09
C SER A 79 -31.89 -9.81 -5.61
N MET A 80 -30.63 -9.74 -5.15
CA MET A 80 -30.04 -8.52 -4.60
C MET A 80 -29.32 -7.71 -5.67
N SER A 81 -29.44 -6.39 -5.59
CA SER A 81 -28.63 -5.45 -6.37
C SER A 81 -27.43 -5.00 -5.54
N PHE A 82 -26.27 -4.90 -6.19
CA PHE A 82 -25.04 -4.38 -5.60
C PHE A 82 -24.61 -3.13 -6.36
N ASP A 83 -24.49 -1.99 -5.66
CA ASP A 83 -24.09 -0.72 -6.28
C ASP A 83 -22.56 -0.63 -6.38
N GLU A 84 -22.04 -0.89 -7.58
CA GLU A 84 -20.60 -0.86 -7.87
C GLU A 84 -19.98 0.55 -7.76
N SER A 85 -20.76 1.62 -7.63
CA SER A 85 -20.23 2.98 -7.46
C SER A 85 -19.65 3.26 -6.06
N PHE A 86 -20.02 2.45 -5.06
CA PHE A 86 -19.49 2.51 -3.69
C PHE A 86 -18.60 1.32 -3.33
N ALA A 87 -18.04 0.64 -4.34
CA ALA A 87 -17.22 -0.54 -4.12
C ALA A 87 -16.01 -0.25 -3.20
N ILE A 88 -15.94 -0.96 -2.07
CA ILE A 88 -14.83 -0.82 -1.11
C ILE A 88 -13.61 -1.60 -1.59
N THR A 89 -12.46 -0.93 -1.73
CA THR A 89 -11.21 -1.60 -2.09
C THR A 89 -10.69 -2.45 -0.94
N LEU A 90 -10.57 -3.76 -1.14
CA LEU A 90 -10.00 -4.67 -0.16
C LEU A 90 -8.47 -4.59 -0.19
N GLU A 91 -7.87 -4.08 0.89
CA GLU A 91 -6.43 -3.82 0.99
C GLU A 91 -5.78 -4.57 2.16
N ILE A 92 -4.62 -5.17 1.91
CA ILE A 92 -3.72 -5.70 2.94
C ILE A 92 -2.45 -4.89 2.96
N SER A 93 -2.01 -4.52 4.16
CA SER A 93 -0.73 -3.86 4.36
C SER A 93 0.37 -4.81 4.84
N ALA A 94 1.61 -4.42 4.58
CA ALA A 94 2.84 -5.16 4.88
C ALA A 94 2.88 -6.59 4.31
N CYS A 95 2.61 -6.74 3.01
CA CYS A 95 2.94 -7.95 2.25
C CYS A 95 4.43 -7.96 1.85
N GLN A 96 5.30 -8.32 2.80
CA GLN A 96 6.74 -8.08 2.68
C GLN A 96 7.46 -9.05 1.72
N PHE A 97 6.98 -10.29 1.63
CA PHE A 97 7.67 -11.35 0.90
C PHE A 97 6.79 -11.92 -0.20
N PHE A 98 7.31 -11.99 -1.44
CA PHE A 98 6.59 -12.56 -2.58
C PHE A 98 6.02 -13.97 -2.31
N PRO A 99 6.73 -14.91 -1.64
CA PRO A 99 6.16 -16.21 -1.29
C PRO A 99 4.86 -16.15 -0.49
N TRP A 100 4.62 -15.08 0.29
CA TRP A 100 3.38 -14.93 1.05
C TRP A 100 2.17 -14.75 0.14
N VAL A 101 2.33 -14.08 -1.01
CA VAL A 101 1.27 -13.97 -2.04
C VAL A 101 0.87 -15.35 -2.57
N ILE A 102 1.84 -16.27 -2.67
CA ILE A 102 1.60 -17.64 -3.15
C ILE A 102 0.87 -18.47 -2.09
N GLU A 103 1.28 -18.35 -0.83
CA GLU A 103 0.57 -19.02 0.28
C GLU A 103 -0.86 -18.47 0.45
N GLU A 104 -1.05 -17.14 0.31
CA GLU A 104 -2.37 -16.52 0.29
C GLU A 104 -3.23 -17.04 -0.87
N ALA A 105 -2.66 -17.11 -2.08
CA ALA A 105 -3.37 -17.61 -3.25
C ALA A 105 -3.80 -19.08 -3.09
N LYS A 106 -2.94 -19.93 -2.52
CA LYS A 106 -3.29 -21.33 -2.20
C LYS A 106 -4.45 -21.39 -1.21
N GLN A 107 -4.36 -20.62 -0.12
CA GLN A 107 -5.42 -20.54 0.88
C GLN A 107 -6.72 -19.99 0.28
N ALA A 108 -6.63 -19.01 -0.61
CA ALA A 108 -7.78 -18.41 -1.28
C ALA A 108 -8.52 -19.43 -2.15
N ILE A 109 -7.79 -20.24 -2.92
CA ILE A 109 -8.36 -21.33 -3.72
C ILE A 109 -9.00 -22.39 -2.81
N GLU A 110 -8.27 -22.85 -1.79
CA GLU A 110 -8.72 -23.92 -0.88
C GLU A 110 -9.99 -23.52 -0.11
N LYS A 111 -10.01 -22.30 0.44
CA LYS A 111 -11.11 -21.80 1.28
C LYS A 111 -12.17 -21.04 0.49
N GLN A 112 -12.01 -20.92 -0.82
CA GLN A 112 -12.87 -20.12 -1.69
C GLN A 112 -12.99 -18.67 -1.18
N ASN A 113 -11.85 -18.10 -0.79
CA ASN A 113 -11.72 -16.73 -0.31
C ASN A 113 -11.32 -15.78 -1.44
N LEU A 114 -11.51 -14.49 -1.19
CA LEU A 114 -11.09 -13.41 -2.07
C LEU A 114 -9.64 -13.01 -1.78
N MET A 115 -8.89 -12.74 -2.84
CA MET A 115 -7.57 -12.11 -2.81
C MET A 115 -7.71 -10.57 -2.83
N PRO A 116 -6.83 -9.83 -2.13
CA PRO A 116 -6.89 -8.37 -2.06
C PRO A 116 -6.79 -7.68 -3.42
N GLY A 117 -7.52 -6.58 -3.60
CA GLY A 117 -7.38 -5.69 -4.76
C GLY A 117 -6.17 -4.74 -4.65
N ARG A 118 -5.59 -4.62 -3.44
CA ARG A 118 -4.48 -3.71 -3.16
C ARG A 118 -3.54 -4.23 -2.07
N PHE A 119 -2.25 -4.00 -2.28
CA PHE A 119 -1.19 -4.44 -1.36
C PHE A 119 -0.22 -3.31 -1.01
N ILE A 120 0.14 -3.18 0.26
CA ILE A 120 1.20 -2.27 0.69
C ILE A 120 2.44 -3.06 1.10
N ARG A 121 3.61 -2.59 0.70
CA ARG A 121 4.91 -3.19 1.03
C ARG A 121 5.79 -2.14 1.68
N VAL A 122 6.34 -2.47 2.84
CA VAL A 122 7.11 -1.52 3.65
C VAL A 122 8.53 -2.00 3.97
N ARG A 123 8.93 -3.15 3.39
CA ARG A 123 10.26 -3.76 3.49
C ARG A 123 11.32 -2.92 2.77
N ASN A 124 12.56 -3.01 3.23
CA ASN A 124 13.69 -2.30 2.65
C ASN A 124 13.91 -2.63 1.16
N MET A 125 13.84 -1.62 0.28
CA MET A 125 13.91 -1.79 -1.16
C MET A 125 15.21 -2.45 -1.63
N ALA A 126 16.36 -2.06 -1.07
CA ALA A 126 17.64 -2.67 -1.43
C ALA A 126 17.65 -4.19 -1.16
N GLU A 127 17.15 -4.63 -0.01
CA GLU A 127 17.03 -6.04 0.36
C GLU A 127 16.01 -6.78 -0.52
N GLN A 128 14.88 -6.13 -0.83
CA GLN A 128 13.89 -6.68 -1.74
C GLN A 128 14.44 -6.89 -3.16
N THR A 129 15.26 -5.95 -3.64
CA THR A 129 15.89 -6.01 -4.96
C THR A 129 16.98 -7.07 -5.02
N ALA A 130 17.79 -7.20 -3.96
CA ALA A 130 18.84 -8.21 -3.87
C ALA A 130 18.28 -9.64 -3.99
N ASP A 131 17.09 -9.87 -3.45
CA ASP A 131 16.44 -11.17 -3.43
C ASP A 131 15.43 -11.38 -4.58
N ASP A 132 15.34 -10.48 -5.56
CA ASP A 132 14.37 -10.47 -6.68
C ASP A 132 12.89 -10.24 -6.33
N HIS A 133 12.58 -9.91 -5.07
CA HIS A 133 11.19 -9.72 -4.61
C HIS A 133 10.49 -8.56 -5.33
N VAL A 134 11.18 -7.45 -5.61
CA VAL A 134 10.58 -6.30 -6.33
C VAL A 134 10.03 -6.74 -7.69
N ILE A 135 10.80 -7.51 -8.46
CA ILE A 135 10.41 -7.96 -9.80
C ILE A 135 9.31 -9.03 -9.72
N ALA A 136 9.45 -9.99 -8.80
CA ALA A 136 8.48 -11.07 -8.63
C ALA A 136 7.11 -10.54 -8.17
N PHE A 137 7.11 -9.59 -7.22
CA PHE A 137 5.88 -8.97 -6.73
C PHE A 137 5.19 -8.15 -7.83
N ALA A 138 5.94 -7.29 -8.53
CA ALA A 138 5.41 -6.51 -9.65
C ALA A 138 4.76 -7.39 -10.73
N ALA A 139 5.36 -8.56 -11.02
CA ALA A 139 4.80 -9.53 -11.95
C ALA A 139 3.51 -10.18 -11.40
N ALA A 140 3.49 -10.59 -10.13
CA ALA A 140 2.30 -11.16 -9.49
C ALA A 140 1.13 -10.18 -9.50
N MET A 141 1.35 -8.91 -9.16
CA MET A 141 0.30 -7.90 -9.13
C MET A 141 -0.36 -7.70 -10.51
N GLN A 142 0.42 -7.81 -11.59
CA GLN A 142 -0.12 -7.79 -12.95
C GLN A 142 -0.91 -9.05 -13.33
N ILE A 143 -0.53 -10.21 -12.80
CA ILE A 143 -1.22 -11.49 -13.01
C ILE A 143 -2.57 -11.46 -12.29
N VAL A 144 -2.60 -11.05 -11.02
CA VAL A 144 -3.82 -11.06 -10.20
C VAL A 144 -4.72 -9.84 -10.45
N GLY A 145 -4.19 -8.78 -11.05
CA GLY A 145 -4.95 -7.55 -11.29
C GLY A 145 -5.17 -6.75 -10.02
N ALA A 146 -4.12 -6.61 -9.20
CA ALA A 146 -4.13 -5.81 -7.98
C ALA A 146 -3.15 -4.64 -8.10
N SER A 147 -3.44 -3.56 -7.38
CA SER A 147 -2.50 -2.44 -7.21
C SER A 147 -1.54 -2.71 -6.06
N TYR A 148 -0.38 -2.07 -6.07
CA TYR A 148 0.55 -2.19 -4.97
C TYR A 148 1.38 -0.93 -4.79
N VAL A 149 1.85 -0.72 -3.56
CA VAL A 149 2.69 0.40 -3.16
C VAL A 149 3.97 -0.13 -2.52
N GLU A 150 5.11 0.39 -2.95
CA GLU A 150 6.41 0.16 -2.31
C GLU A 150 6.76 1.28 -1.32
N THR A 151 7.69 1.04 -0.41
CA THR A 151 8.19 2.09 0.49
C THR A 151 9.69 2.24 0.30
N LEU A 152 10.12 3.44 -0.11
CA LEU A 152 11.53 3.77 -0.35
C LEU A 152 12.34 3.76 0.96
N ASP A 153 13.64 3.48 0.84
CA ASP A 153 14.59 3.35 1.94
C ASP A 153 14.98 4.70 2.54
N THR A 154 14.94 5.76 1.73
CA THR A 154 15.12 7.17 2.14
C THR A 154 14.01 7.73 3.03
N LYS A 155 13.32 6.88 3.80
CA LYS A 155 12.33 7.20 4.85
C LYS A 155 12.94 7.56 6.22
N GLY A 156 14.25 7.81 6.25
CA GLY A 156 14.98 8.21 7.47
C GLY A 156 15.65 7.06 8.23
N THR A 157 15.40 5.81 7.84
CA THR A 157 16.00 4.61 8.45
C THR A 157 17.39 4.26 7.92
N LEU A 158 17.86 4.94 6.86
CA LEU A 158 19.22 4.74 6.34
C LEU A 158 20.27 5.13 7.40
N PRO A 159 21.42 4.44 7.47
CA PRO A 159 22.49 4.81 8.38
C PRO A 159 23.14 6.14 7.97
N GLY A 160 23.37 6.99 8.97
CA GLY A 160 24.16 8.21 8.90
C GLY A 160 25.65 7.96 9.09
N PRO A 161 26.47 9.03 9.10
CA PRO A 161 27.93 8.93 9.24
C PRO A 161 28.40 8.26 10.53
N ASP A 162 27.58 8.27 11.58
CA ASP A 162 27.81 7.65 12.89
C ASP A 162 27.24 6.22 12.98
N GLY A 163 26.66 5.70 11.89
CA GLY A 163 26.02 4.38 11.84
C GLY A 163 24.61 4.33 12.43
N LEU A 164 24.12 5.43 13.02
CA LEU A 164 22.75 5.56 13.51
C LEU A 164 21.80 5.99 12.38
N PRO A 165 20.48 5.80 12.49
CA PRO A 165 19.55 6.27 11.46
C PRO A 165 19.70 7.78 11.17
N LEU A 166 19.56 8.17 9.90
CA LEU A 166 19.59 9.57 9.46
C LEU A 166 18.48 10.41 10.11
N ASN A 167 17.34 9.78 10.41
CA ASN A 167 16.38 10.39 11.30
C ASN A 167 16.90 10.29 12.74
N VAL A 168 17.32 11.44 13.29
CA VAL A 168 17.88 11.58 14.65
C VAL A 168 16.94 11.12 15.77
N HIS A 169 15.67 10.93 15.45
CA HIS A 169 14.66 10.41 16.35
C HIS A 169 14.56 8.88 16.36
N LEU A 170 15.08 8.19 15.35
CA LEU A 170 15.11 6.74 15.27
C LEU A 170 16.37 6.19 15.98
N GLY A 171 16.24 5.04 16.64
CA GLY A 171 17.36 4.41 17.35
C GLY A 171 17.62 4.94 18.76
N CYS A 172 16.69 5.71 19.35
CA CYS A 172 16.81 6.17 20.73
C CYS A 172 16.81 4.99 21.72
N PRO A 173 17.76 4.89 22.67
CA PRO A 173 17.87 3.76 23.61
C PRO A 173 16.72 3.58 24.62
N SER A 174 15.66 4.41 24.60
CA SER A 174 14.56 4.31 25.56
C SER A 174 13.19 4.65 24.95
N GLY A 175 12.16 3.94 25.43
CA GLY A 175 10.79 3.96 24.89
C GLY A 175 10.14 5.35 24.80
N LEU A 176 10.43 6.30 25.69
CA LEU A 176 9.90 7.66 25.59
C LEU A 176 10.51 8.46 24.42
N GLY A 177 11.80 8.25 24.13
CA GLY A 177 12.48 8.92 23.01
C GLY A 177 12.03 8.41 21.64
N CYS A 178 11.71 7.10 21.54
CA CYS A 178 11.06 6.50 20.37
C CYS A 178 9.64 7.06 20.14
N VAL A 179 8.89 7.34 21.22
CA VAL A 179 7.56 7.95 21.12
C VAL A 179 7.65 9.40 20.65
N THR A 180 8.53 10.23 21.21
CA THR A 180 8.63 11.66 20.83
C THR A 180 9.07 11.89 19.39
N GLY A 181 9.75 10.90 18.80
CA GLY A 181 10.42 11.02 17.52
C GLY A 181 9.74 10.30 16.36
N GLY A 182 8.83 9.36 16.65
CA GLY A 182 8.09 8.58 15.65
C GLY A 182 6.89 9.31 15.03
N PHE A 183 6.50 10.48 15.55
CA PHE A 183 5.37 11.25 15.03
C PHE A 183 5.80 12.14 13.83
N GLY A 184 5.08 12.05 12.71
CA GLY A 184 5.04 13.13 11.70
C GLY A 184 6.24 13.28 10.76
N GLY A 185 7.14 12.29 10.65
CA GLY A 185 8.31 12.42 9.77
C GLY A 185 9.30 13.51 10.20
N ILE A 186 9.26 13.89 11.47
CA ILE A 186 10.18 14.83 12.12
C ILE A 186 11.59 14.19 12.13
N GLY A 187 12.63 15.01 11.96
CA GLY A 187 14.03 14.56 12.06
C GLY A 187 14.70 14.16 10.75
N MET A 188 14.10 14.48 9.60
CA MET A 188 14.71 14.27 8.28
C MET A 188 15.18 15.59 7.62
N PRO A 189 16.18 16.32 8.18
CA PRO A 189 16.65 17.58 7.60
C PRO A 189 17.52 17.38 6.34
N ASN A 190 17.78 18.49 5.63
CA ASN A 190 18.74 18.61 4.51
C ASN A 190 18.33 17.91 3.19
N LYS A 191 19.31 17.52 2.36
CA LYS A 191 19.18 16.94 1.00
C LYS A 191 18.44 15.60 0.90
N LEU A 192 17.83 15.11 1.98
CA LEU A 192 17.08 13.85 2.00
C LEU A 192 15.93 13.80 0.98
N PRO A 193 15.13 14.86 0.79
CA PRO A 193 14.08 14.85 -0.21
C PRO A 193 14.60 14.63 -1.64
N LEU A 194 15.75 15.21 -1.99
CA LEU A 194 16.38 14.99 -3.31
C LEU A 194 16.96 13.58 -3.44
N LYS A 195 17.46 12.98 -2.35
CA LYS A 195 17.84 11.55 -2.34
C LYS A 195 16.64 10.64 -2.54
N TRP A 196 15.49 11.00 -1.98
CA TRP A 196 14.23 10.28 -2.20
C TRP A 196 13.77 10.36 -3.66
N VAL A 197 13.92 11.52 -4.30
CA VAL A 197 13.71 11.65 -5.75
C VAL A 197 14.68 10.75 -6.53
N ASP A 198 15.97 10.79 -6.23
CA ASP A 198 16.98 9.98 -6.91
C ASP A 198 16.71 8.47 -6.77
N GLU A 199 16.33 8.03 -5.56
CA GLU A 199 15.94 6.66 -5.26
C GLU A 199 14.66 6.26 -6.00
N PHE A 200 13.62 7.11 -5.97
CA PHE A 200 12.38 6.89 -6.70
C PHE A 200 12.65 6.70 -8.19
N LEU A 201 13.38 7.63 -8.81
CA LEU A 201 13.68 7.58 -10.25
C LEU A 201 14.48 6.33 -10.62
N HIS A 202 15.41 5.88 -9.77
CA HIS A 202 16.09 4.61 -9.96
C HIS A 202 15.09 3.44 -10.00
N TYR A 203 14.22 3.29 -9.00
CA TYR A 203 13.29 2.17 -8.95
C TYR A 203 12.17 2.24 -9.99
N TYR A 204 11.72 3.45 -10.31
CA TYR A 204 10.74 3.72 -11.34
C TYR A 204 11.28 3.30 -12.70
N THR A 205 12.49 3.71 -13.06
CA THR A 205 13.10 3.40 -14.37
C THR A 205 13.58 1.96 -14.49
N GLU A 206 14.14 1.36 -13.44
CA GLU A 206 14.75 0.02 -13.53
C GLU A 206 13.80 -1.15 -13.26
N TYR A 207 12.73 -0.90 -12.52
CA TYR A 207 11.80 -1.93 -12.06
C TYR A 207 10.33 -1.59 -12.31
N GLY A 208 10.01 -0.39 -12.79
CA GLY A 208 8.63 0.04 -13.05
C GLY A 208 7.82 0.30 -11.78
N VAL A 209 8.48 0.63 -10.67
CA VAL A 209 7.82 0.93 -9.38
C VAL A 209 7.10 2.28 -9.47
N LYS A 210 5.81 2.23 -9.77
CA LYS A 210 4.99 3.44 -10.02
C LYS A 210 4.50 4.13 -8.74
N GLN A 211 4.06 3.34 -7.75
CA GLN A 211 3.42 3.84 -6.54
C GLN A 211 4.32 3.67 -5.32
N VAL A 212 4.56 4.77 -4.59
CA VAL A 212 5.37 4.75 -3.36
C VAL A 212 4.64 5.32 -2.15
N LEU A 213 4.94 4.79 -0.96
CA LEU A 213 4.45 5.33 0.32
C LEU A 213 5.29 6.53 0.72
N ASN A 214 4.63 7.60 1.16
CA ASN A 214 5.25 8.87 1.52
C ASN A 214 4.78 9.33 2.90
N ILE A 215 5.68 9.94 3.67
CA ILE A 215 5.45 10.31 5.08
C ILE A 215 5.94 11.70 5.47
N ASN A 216 6.75 12.34 4.61
CA ASN A 216 7.40 13.61 4.90
C ASN A 216 6.90 14.70 3.95
N SER A 217 6.55 15.88 4.48
CA SER A 217 5.96 16.96 3.69
C SER A 217 6.85 17.44 2.53
N GLY A 218 8.18 17.39 2.70
CA GLY A 218 9.13 17.77 1.65
C GLY A 218 9.14 16.77 0.49
N THR A 219 9.19 15.46 0.78
CA THR A 219 9.09 14.43 -0.27
C THR A 219 7.69 14.37 -0.89
N VAL A 220 6.64 14.68 -0.13
CA VAL A 220 5.27 14.85 -0.67
C VAL A 220 5.22 16.00 -1.68
N MET A 221 5.79 17.16 -1.34
CA MET A 221 5.90 18.29 -2.26
C MET A 221 6.71 17.93 -3.52
N LEU A 222 7.85 17.25 -3.38
CA LEU A 222 8.63 16.82 -4.55
C LEU A 222 7.88 15.81 -5.42
N GLY A 223 7.10 14.91 -4.83
CA GLY A 223 6.19 14.02 -5.58
C GLY A 223 5.19 14.80 -6.42
N TYR A 224 4.56 15.84 -5.83
CA TYR A 224 3.67 16.75 -6.57
C TYR A 224 4.38 17.48 -7.71
N MET A 225 5.58 18.00 -7.46
CA MET A 225 6.36 18.72 -8.48
C MET A 225 6.80 17.80 -9.63
N MET A 226 7.29 16.60 -9.33
CA MET A 226 7.68 15.61 -10.36
C MET A 226 6.49 15.26 -11.26
N HIS A 227 5.31 15.01 -10.68
CA HIS A 227 4.10 14.78 -11.47
C HIS A 227 3.73 15.98 -12.32
N LYS A 228 3.71 17.18 -11.74
CA LYS A 228 3.39 18.42 -12.45
C LYS A 228 4.35 18.68 -13.62
N LEU A 229 5.62 18.31 -13.49
CA LEU A 229 6.64 18.42 -14.53
C LEU A 229 6.44 17.40 -15.66
N GLY A 230 5.77 16.28 -15.41
CA GLY A 230 5.42 15.28 -16.44
C GLY A 230 5.85 13.85 -16.12
N ILE A 231 6.48 13.57 -14.98
CA ILE A 231 6.81 12.21 -14.58
C ILE A 231 5.54 11.49 -14.11
N ASP A 232 5.23 10.31 -14.67
CA ASP A 232 3.99 9.57 -14.39
C ASP A 232 4.10 8.72 -13.11
N MET A 233 4.50 9.37 -12.03
CA MET A 233 4.63 8.79 -10.71
C MET A 233 3.33 8.87 -9.92
N GLU A 234 3.20 8.00 -8.94
CA GLU A 234 2.10 8.00 -7.98
C GLU A 234 2.66 7.80 -6.57
N PHE A 235 1.99 8.36 -5.57
CA PHE A 235 2.28 8.07 -4.18
C PHE A 235 1.02 8.04 -3.32
N LYS A 236 1.12 7.37 -2.18
CA LYS A 236 0.13 7.47 -1.10
C LYS A 236 0.75 8.02 0.17
N ILE A 237 -0.07 8.66 1.00
CA ILE A 237 0.38 9.19 2.29
C ILE A 237 0.14 8.17 3.40
N SER A 238 1.15 7.97 4.25
CA SER A 238 1.06 7.07 5.41
C SER A 238 0.26 7.69 6.55
N VAL A 239 -0.18 6.83 7.47
CA VAL A 239 -0.91 7.21 8.68
C VAL A 239 -0.03 8.06 9.59
N PHE A 240 1.29 7.82 9.57
CA PHE A 240 2.27 8.58 10.32
C PHE A 240 2.38 10.06 9.93
N MET A 241 1.80 10.49 8.80
CA MET A 241 1.74 11.91 8.44
C MET A 241 0.67 12.69 9.23
N GLY A 242 -0.31 12.01 9.84
CA GLY A 242 -1.26 12.64 10.77
C GLY A 242 -2.43 13.39 10.11
N ASN A 243 -3.11 12.78 9.14
CA ASN A 243 -4.41 13.31 8.67
C ASN A 243 -5.50 12.97 9.70
N ASP A 244 -5.46 13.68 10.83
CA ASP A 244 -6.25 13.36 12.04
C ASP A 244 -7.63 14.04 12.09
N ASN A 245 -7.87 15.04 11.25
CA ASN A 245 -9.10 15.84 11.28
C ASN A 245 -9.36 16.48 9.89
N PRO A 246 -10.58 17.02 9.64
CA PRO A 246 -10.93 17.59 8.34
C PRO A 246 -10.03 18.76 7.89
N TYR A 247 -9.42 19.53 8.79
CA TYR A 247 -8.49 20.61 8.41
C TYR A 247 -7.16 20.06 7.89
N ALA A 248 -6.65 18.98 8.49
CA ALA A 248 -5.46 18.30 7.98
C ALA A 248 -5.73 17.69 6.59
N VAL A 249 -6.92 17.12 6.39
CA VAL A 249 -7.36 16.60 5.09
C VAL A 249 -7.51 17.72 4.05
N LEU A 250 -8.12 18.85 4.43
CA LEU A 250 -8.19 20.05 3.59
C LEU A 250 -6.81 20.51 3.16
N TRP A 251 -5.84 20.58 4.08
CA TRP A 251 -4.46 20.93 3.76
C TRP A 251 -3.81 19.98 2.74
N THR A 252 -3.95 18.67 2.97
CA THR A 252 -3.42 17.63 2.10
C THR A 252 -4.02 17.69 0.69
N LEU A 253 -5.35 17.77 0.58
CA LEU A 253 -6.05 17.78 -0.69
C LEU A 253 -5.93 19.11 -1.44
N MET A 254 -5.89 20.24 -0.72
CA MET A 254 -5.61 21.56 -1.31
C MET A 254 -4.23 21.57 -1.98
N THR A 255 -3.21 21.00 -1.33
CA THR A 255 -1.87 20.91 -1.92
C THR A 255 -1.87 20.01 -3.17
N ALA A 256 -2.56 18.87 -3.11
CA ALA A 256 -2.74 18.00 -4.27
C ALA A 256 -3.44 18.72 -5.44
N TYR A 257 -4.41 19.58 -5.15
CA TYR A 257 -5.13 20.37 -6.15
C TYR A 257 -4.24 21.43 -6.79
N LEU A 258 -3.43 22.16 -6.01
CA LEU A 258 -2.51 23.18 -6.53
C LEU A 258 -1.50 22.63 -7.55
N PHE A 259 -1.14 21.35 -7.43
CA PHE A 259 -0.16 20.69 -8.28
C PHE A 259 -0.77 19.64 -9.23
N ASN A 260 -2.10 19.57 -9.37
CA ASN A 260 -2.71 18.67 -10.33
C ASN A 260 -2.33 19.06 -11.77
N ARG A 261 -2.42 18.11 -12.69
CA ARG A 261 -2.26 18.38 -14.12
C ARG A 261 -3.57 18.94 -14.70
N SER A 262 -3.48 19.49 -15.91
CA SER A 262 -4.65 20.05 -16.61
C SER A 262 -5.71 19.00 -16.98
N ASP A 263 -5.34 17.72 -16.96
CA ASP A 263 -6.27 16.58 -17.13
C ASP A 263 -6.99 16.20 -15.81
N GLY A 264 -6.75 16.94 -14.72
CA GLY A 264 -7.34 16.70 -13.40
C GLY A 264 -6.60 15.66 -12.56
N THR A 265 -5.55 15.02 -13.08
CA THR A 265 -4.81 13.98 -12.36
C THR A 265 -3.88 14.56 -11.28
N SER A 266 -3.69 13.80 -10.20
CA SER A 266 -2.75 14.07 -9.11
C SER A 266 -1.87 12.84 -8.88
N PRO A 267 -0.60 12.98 -8.44
CA PRO A 267 0.18 11.82 -8.04
C PRO A 267 -0.27 11.27 -6.69
N LEU A 268 -1.01 12.03 -5.88
CA LEU A 268 -1.61 11.49 -4.66
C LEU A 268 -2.77 10.58 -5.08
N ILE A 269 -2.58 9.27 -4.95
CA ILE A 269 -3.61 8.28 -5.32
C ILE A 269 -4.41 7.75 -4.11
N GLY A 270 -3.96 8.09 -2.91
CA GLY A 270 -4.61 7.69 -1.67
C GLY A 270 -3.88 8.21 -0.45
N PHE A 271 -4.57 8.29 0.67
CA PHE A 271 -3.97 8.64 1.94
C PHE A 271 -4.65 7.87 3.06
N ASN A 272 -3.86 7.44 4.04
CA ASN A 272 -4.44 6.93 5.27
C ASN A 272 -4.99 8.12 6.06
N LEU A 273 -6.22 7.97 6.55
CA LEU A 273 -6.66 8.71 7.72
C LEU A 273 -5.99 8.15 8.97
N SER A 274 -5.89 8.98 9.99
CA SER A 274 -5.35 8.55 11.28
C SER A 274 -6.23 7.49 11.95
N ASN A 275 -5.63 6.65 12.80
CA ASN A 275 -6.37 5.67 13.58
C ASN A 275 -7.35 6.31 14.60
N SER A 276 -7.25 7.63 14.84
CA SER A 276 -8.12 8.36 15.78
C SER A 276 -9.36 9.00 15.15
N VAL A 277 -9.48 9.03 13.82
CA VAL A 277 -10.65 9.66 13.15
C VAL A 277 -11.93 8.89 13.46
N ASP A 278 -13.08 9.50 13.27
CA ASP A 278 -14.42 8.87 13.31
C ASP A 278 -15.12 8.99 11.94
N ASN A 279 -16.35 8.49 11.84
CA ASN A 279 -17.14 8.55 10.60
C ASN A 279 -17.44 9.98 10.15
N GLU A 280 -17.71 10.91 11.08
CA GLU A 280 -17.90 12.33 10.73
C GLU A 280 -16.67 12.91 10.04
N THR A 281 -15.48 12.58 10.54
CA THR A 281 -14.22 12.98 9.89
C THR A 281 -14.05 12.35 8.51
N ILE A 282 -14.45 11.09 8.31
CA ILE A 282 -14.38 10.41 7.02
C ILE A 282 -15.36 11.03 6.01
N GLU A 283 -16.60 11.29 6.40
CA GLU A 283 -17.62 11.95 5.58
C GLU A 283 -17.17 13.37 5.19
N MET A 284 -16.63 14.14 6.14
CA MET A 284 -16.07 15.45 5.84
C MET A 284 -14.85 15.39 4.92
N SER A 285 -14.03 14.35 5.04
CA SER A 285 -12.92 14.10 4.12
C SER A 285 -13.41 13.83 2.70
N ALA A 286 -14.50 13.08 2.57
CA ALA A 286 -15.15 12.80 1.29
C ALA A 286 -15.74 14.07 0.66
N TYR A 287 -16.42 14.90 1.46
CA TYR A 287 -16.93 16.21 1.03
C TYR A 287 -15.80 17.11 0.48
N ILE A 288 -14.68 17.22 1.20
CA ILE A 288 -13.53 18.02 0.76
C ILE A 288 -12.94 17.44 -0.54
N ARG A 289 -12.80 16.11 -0.62
CA ARG A 289 -12.28 15.42 -1.81
C ARG A 289 -13.16 15.67 -3.04
N GLU A 290 -14.47 15.61 -2.89
CA GLU A 290 -15.44 15.92 -3.96
C GLU A 290 -15.31 17.38 -4.40
N ALA A 291 -15.20 18.33 -3.46
CA ALA A 291 -15.04 19.75 -3.79
C ALA A 291 -13.80 20.06 -4.64
N PHE A 292 -12.75 19.25 -4.55
CA PHE A 292 -11.55 19.35 -5.39
C PHE A 292 -11.60 18.49 -6.66
N GLY A 293 -12.68 17.74 -6.91
CA GLY A 293 -12.83 16.86 -8.07
C GLY A 293 -12.00 15.58 -7.99
N PHE A 294 -11.69 15.10 -6.78
CA PHE A 294 -10.78 13.98 -6.54
C PHE A 294 -11.47 12.66 -6.18
N GLU A 295 -12.79 12.54 -6.30
CA GLU A 295 -13.52 11.32 -5.93
C GLU A 295 -12.97 10.06 -6.60
N GLU A 296 -12.60 10.12 -7.87
CA GLU A 296 -12.03 8.98 -8.62
C GLU A 296 -10.50 8.92 -8.60
N VAL A 297 -9.84 9.96 -8.07
CA VAL A 297 -8.38 10.13 -8.13
C VAL A 297 -7.72 9.74 -6.80
N VAL A 298 -8.29 10.20 -5.68
CA VAL A 298 -7.68 10.07 -4.35
C VAL A 298 -8.53 9.16 -3.47
N ARG A 299 -7.96 8.01 -3.09
CA ARG A 299 -8.60 7.07 -2.18
C ARG A 299 -8.52 7.52 -0.73
N ILE A 300 -9.62 7.39 0.00
CA ILE A 300 -9.58 7.44 1.46
C ILE A 300 -9.25 6.03 1.94
N GLU A 301 -8.11 5.84 2.59
CA GLU A 301 -7.68 4.54 3.08
C GLU A 301 -7.96 4.47 4.59
N HIS A 302 -8.90 3.61 4.99
CA HIS A 302 -9.44 3.49 6.34
C HIS A 302 -8.98 2.17 6.97
N HIS A 303 -8.30 2.27 8.11
CA HIS A 303 -7.80 1.11 8.84
C HIS A 303 -8.91 0.40 9.61
N ILE A 304 -9.22 -0.82 9.20
CA ILE A 304 -10.26 -1.66 9.82
C ILE A 304 -9.72 -2.37 11.05
N VAL A 305 -8.54 -3.00 10.89
CA VAL A 305 -7.83 -3.69 11.97
C VAL A 305 -6.36 -3.30 11.90
N GLU A 306 -5.73 -3.27 13.07
CA GLU A 306 -4.35 -2.87 13.25
C GLU A 306 -3.48 -3.99 13.84
N THR A 307 -2.16 -3.88 13.72
CA THR A 307 -1.27 -4.81 14.43
C THR A 307 -1.56 -4.77 15.93
N TYR A 308 -1.49 -5.91 16.60
CA TYR A 308 -1.87 -6.03 17.99
C TYR A 308 -0.99 -5.17 18.92
N LYS A 309 0.29 -5.02 18.59
CA LYS A 309 1.26 -4.25 19.38
C LYS A 309 1.73 -2.98 18.67
N SER A 310 2.14 -2.02 19.48
CA SER A 310 3.07 -0.94 19.11
C SER A 310 2.56 0.17 18.18
N ILE A 311 1.27 0.19 17.78
CA ILE A 311 0.67 1.32 17.03
C ILE A 311 -0.59 1.90 17.68
N VAL A 312 -1.58 1.06 18.03
CA VAL A 312 -2.87 1.51 18.59
C VAL A 312 -3.23 0.77 19.88
N ARG A 313 -4.20 1.32 20.62
CA ARG A 313 -4.82 0.64 21.76
C ARG A 313 -5.76 -0.46 21.25
N GLN A 314 -5.71 -1.64 21.89
CA GLN A 314 -6.55 -2.79 21.55
C GLN A 314 -7.74 -2.93 22.53
N PRO A 315 -8.87 -3.55 22.11
CA PRO A 315 -9.16 -4.04 20.76
C PRO A 315 -9.36 -2.89 19.78
N TYR A 316 -8.78 -3.00 18.58
CA TYR A 316 -8.98 -2.06 17.48
C TYR A 316 -9.61 -2.81 16.30
N ASP A 317 -10.93 -2.67 16.17
CA ASP A 317 -11.74 -3.24 15.10
C ASP A 317 -12.81 -2.22 14.71
N ARG A 318 -12.72 -1.71 13.48
CA ARG A 318 -13.55 -0.63 12.94
C ARG A 318 -14.39 -1.09 11.77
N LEU A 319 -14.69 -2.39 11.70
CA LEU A 319 -15.53 -2.93 10.64
C LEU A 319 -16.94 -2.30 10.66
N ASP A 320 -17.56 -2.18 11.83
CA ASP A 320 -18.89 -1.56 11.93
C ASP A 320 -18.88 -0.11 11.44
N GLU A 321 -17.84 0.65 11.77
CA GLU A 321 -17.67 2.03 11.31
C GLU A 321 -17.62 2.11 9.77
N LEU A 322 -16.86 1.24 9.12
CA LEU A 322 -16.83 1.13 7.66
C LEU A 322 -18.22 0.82 7.09
N LEU A 323 -18.93 -0.15 7.68
CA LEU A 323 -20.22 -0.61 7.16
C LEU A 323 -21.31 0.46 7.26
N ASP A 324 -21.14 1.47 8.12
CA ASP A 324 -22.09 2.57 8.28
C ASP A 324 -21.89 3.70 7.25
N ILE A 325 -20.73 3.76 6.58
CA ILE A 325 -20.41 4.77 5.56
C ILE A 325 -20.26 4.22 4.14
N ALA A 326 -20.17 2.89 4.00
CA ALA A 326 -19.85 2.22 2.75
C ALA A 326 -20.95 2.31 1.67
N ASP A 327 -22.14 2.83 1.98
CA ASP A 327 -23.23 3.03 1.03
C ASP A 327 -23.31 4.47 0.45
N HIS A 328 -22.55 5.42 1.02
CA HIS A 328 -22.62 6.82 0.60
C HIS A 328 -21.26 7.54 0.53
N VAL A 329 -20.17 6.93 1.02
CA VAL A 329 -18.81 7.46 0.83
C VAL A 329 -18.06 6.64 -0.23
N LYS A 330 -17.82 7.25 -1.39
CA LYS A 330 -17.15 6.60 -2.53
C LYS A 330 -15.66 6.39 -2.31
N ASN A 331 -15.08 5.48 -3.09
CA ASN A 331 -13.63 5.34 -3.25
C ASN A 331 -12.87 5.26 -1.90
N ILE A 332 -13.34 4.36 -1.05
CA ILE A 332 -12.69 3.96 0.21
C ILE A 332 -11.90 2.67 0.00
N SER A 333 -10.79 2.53 0.70
CA SER A 333 -10.19 1.23 0.95
C SER A 333 -10.35 0.78 2.40
N ALA A 334 -10.79 -0.46 2.57
CA ALA A 334 -10.74 -1.20 3.82
C ALA A 334 -9.35 -1.81 3.98
N LYS A 335 -8.52 -1.18 4.82
CA LYS A 335 -7.12 -1.54 5.02
C LYS A 335 -6.93 -2.42 6.25
N HIS A 336 -6.32 -3.58 6.05
CA HIS A 336 -6.06 -4.57 7.09
C HIS A 336 -4.56 -4.60 7.38
N GLU A 337 -4.16 -4.00 8.51
CA GLU A 337 -2.76 -4.00 8.96
C GLU A 337 -2.46 -5.19 9.88
N GLY A 338 -3.46 -5.69 10.62
CA GLY A 338 -3.35 -6.84 11.53
C GLY A 338 -4.47 -7.87 11.37
N GLY A 339 -4.52 -8.84 12.27
CA GLY A 339 -5.62 -9.80 12.37
C GLY A 339 -6.82 -9.27 13.15
N VAL A 340 -7.91 -10.02 13.16
CA VAL A 340 -9.03 -9.79 14.09
C VAL A 340 -8.49 -9.79 15.52
N PRO A 341 -8.77 -8.78 16.37
CA PRO A 341 -8.07 -8.60 17.64
C PRO A 341 -8.06 -9.84 18.55
N GLU A 342 -9.17 -10.58 18.64
CA GLU A 342 -9.27 -11.79 19.46
C GLU A 342 -8.39 -12.93 18.93
N ILE A 343 -8.25 -13.05 17.61
CA ILE A 343 -7.41 -14.07 16.97
C ILE A 343 -5.94 -13.69 17.12
N ASP A 344 -5.59 -12.43 16.84
CA ASP A 344 -4.22 -11.94 16.87
C ASP A 344 -3.66 -11.98 18.31
N ALA A 345 -4.45 -11.55 19.30
CA ALA A 345 -4.10 -11.62 20.72
C ALA A 345 -3.79 -13.05 21.20
N ALA A 346 -4.47 -14.04 20.62
CA ALA A 346 -4.35 -15.44 21.00
C ALA A 346 -3.19 -16.16 20.31
N ARG A 347 -2.48 -15.51 19.37
CA ARG A 347 -1.29 -16.10 18.73
C ARG A 347 -0.17 -16.23 19.75
N ASP A 348 0.64 -17.29 19.61
CA ASP A 348 1.93 -17.42 20.32
C ASP A 348 2.85 -16.23 20.01
N HIS A 349 2.70 -15.63 18.83
CA HIS A 349 3.39 -14.44 18.38
C HIS A 349 2.38 -13.44 17.81
N PRO A 350 1.76 -12.60 18.66
CA PRO A 350 0.85 -11.55 18.20
C PRO A 350 1.60 -10.52 17.35
N SER A 351 0.92 -9.98 16.35
CA SER A 351 1.51 -9.05 15.40
C SER A 351 2.01 -7.76 16.05
N ASP A 352 3.11 -7.23 15.53
CA ASP A 352 3.74 -6.00 16.01
C ASP A 352 4.25 -5.17 14.82
N ILE A 353 3.82 -3.91 14.73
CA ILE A 353 4.24 -3.03 13.62
C ILE A 353 5.76 -2.83 13.55
N SER A 354 6.47 -2.93 14.69
CA SER A 354 7.92 -2.76 14.74
C SER A 354 8.65 -3.84 13.93
N GLU A 355 8.05 -5.02 13.75
CA GLU A 355 8.64 -6.15 13.02
C GLU A 355 8.67 -5.91 11.51
N TYR A 356 7.92 -4.94 11.00
CA TYR A 356 7.98 -4.54 9.60
C TYR A 356 9.32 -3.94 9.20
N PHE A 357 10.09 -3.46 10.18
CA PHE A 357 11.39 -2.83 9.98
C PHE A 357 12.56 -3.78 10.25
N LEU A 358 12.29 -5.05 10.61
CA LEU A 358 13.35 -6.03 10.81
C LEU A 358 13.98 -6.44 9.47
N PRO A 359 15.32 -6.50 9.39
CA PRO A 359 16.00 -7.14 8.28
C PRO A 359 15.60 -8.62 8.16
N LYS A 360 15.53 -9.16 6.93
CA LYS A 360 15.21 -10.58 6.69
C LYS A 360 16.22 -11.51 7.35
N SER A 361 17.50 -11.12 7.43
CA SER A 361 18.52 -11.90 8.14
C SER A 361 18.12 -12.12 9.61
N LYS A 362 17.70 -11.06 10.29
CA LYS A 362 17.25 -11.11 11.69
C LYS A 362 15.98 -11.95 11.85
N ILE A 363 15.02 -11.80 10.93
CA ILE A 363 13.80 -12.63 10.88
C ILE A 363 14.15 -14.13 10.79
N ASN A 364 15.15 -14.47 9.97
CA ASN A 364 15.58 -15.87 9.81
C ASN A 364 16.37 -16.38 11.01
N GLU A 365 17.31 -15.58 11.54
CA GLU A 365 18.11 -15.91 12.74
C GLU A 365 17.22 -16.19 13.95
N ASP A 366 16.16 -15.40 14.12
CA ASP A 366 15.21 -15.54 15.23
C ASP A 366 14.10 -16.57 14.95
N GLY A 367 14.09 -17.20 13.77
CA GLY A 367 13.08 -18.18 13.37
C GLY A 367 11.66 -17.60 13.26
N LEU A 368 11.52 -16.29 12.99
CA LEU A 368 10.25 -15.58 12.98
C LEU A 368 9.45 -15.76 11.68
N MET A 369 10.08 -16.17 10.58
CA MET A 369 9.42 -16.23 9.26
C MET A 369 8.07 -16.99 9.25
N PRO A 370 7.94 -18.19 9.88
CA PRO A 370 6.66 -18.88 9.92
C PRO A 370 5.59 -18.15 10.75
N LYS A 371 6.00 -17.46 11.83
CA LYS A 371 5.10 -16.70 12.69
C LYS A 371 4.56 -15.46 11.96
N LEU A 372 5.45 -14.73 11.29
CA LEU A 372 5.09 -13.56 10.49
C LEU A 372 4.18 -13.93 9.30
N LEU A 373 4.38 -15.10 8.68
CA LEU A 373 3.46 -15.61 7.67
C LEU A 373 2.06 -15.86 8.25
N ILE A 374 1.96 -16.43 9.47
CA ILE A 374 0.67 -16.60 10.14
C ILE A 374 0.00 -15.25 10.39
N ASN A 375 0.74 -14.26 10.93
CA ASN A 375 0.20 -12.92 11.12
C ASN A 375 -0.28 -12.30 9.80
N TYR A 376 0.44 -12.51 8.70
CA TYR A 376 0.02 -12.07 7.37
C TYR A 376 -1.29 -12.75 6.91
N LEU A 377 -1.43 -14.07 7.09
CA LEU A 377 -2.65 -14.80 6.74
C LEU A 377 -3.84 -14.45 7.63
N ASP A 378 -3.61 -13.94 8.85
CA ASP A 378 -4.67 -13.39 9.70
C ASP A 378 -5.24 -12.07 9.15
N LYS A 379 -4.42 -11.27 8.44
CA LYS A 379 -4.92 -10.11 7.69
C LYS A 379 -5.83 -10.55 6.55
N HIS A 380 -5.45 -11.62 5.84
CA HIS A 380 -6.28 -12.22 4.78
C HIS A 380 -7.62 -12.73 5.32
N HIS A 381 -7.62 -13.32 6.52
CA HIS A 381 -8.86 -13.69 7.20
C HIS A 381 -9.72 -12.45 7.51
N SER A 382 -9.13 -11.40 8.08
CA SER A 382 -9.82 -10.15 8.42
C SER A 382 -10.42 -9.48 7.18
N LEU A 383 -9.69 -9.47 6.06
CA LEU A 383 -10.17 -8.98 4.78
C LEU A 383 -11.39 -9.73 4.26
N ASN A 384 -11.39 -11.05 4.41
CA ASN A 384 -12.53 -11.87 3.98
C ASN A 384 -13.74 -11.72 4.91
N ARG A 385 -13.53 -11.45 6.21
CA ARG A 385 -14.61 -11.03 7.12
C ARG A 385 -15.23 -9.72 6.65
N THR A 386 -14.42 -8.73 6.29
CA THR A 386 -14.93 -7.46 5.74
C THR A 386 -15.75 -7.66 4.47
N ALA A 387 -15.25 -8.45 3.51
CA ALA A 387 -15.98 -8.74 2.27
C ALA A 387 -17.30 -9.49 2.52
N GLU A 388 -17.32 -10.40 3.51
CA GLU A 388 -18.52 -11.14 3.89
C GLU A 388 -19.59 -10.20 4.49
N GLU A 389 -19.21 -9.30 5.41
CA GLU A 389 -20.15 -8.36 6.02
C GLU A 389 -20.67 -7.31 5.02
N LEU A 390 -19.82 -6.81 4.11
CA LEU A 390 -20.27 -5.97 3.00
C LEU A 390 -21.31 -6.70 2.15
N THR A 391 -21.03 -7.96 1.78
CA THR A 391 -21.94 -8.80 1.00
C THR A 391 -23.29 -8.98 1.71
N LYS A 392 -23.28 -9.25 3.02
CA LYS A 392 -24.51 -9.39 3.83
C LYS A 392 -25.40 -8.15 3.81
N ARG A 393 -24.81 -6.96 3.69
CA ARG A 393 -25.53 -5.69 3.59
C ARG A 393 -25.90 -5.28 2.14
N GLY A 394 -25.59 -6.11 1.14
CA GLY A 394 -25.80 -5.76 -0.27
C GLY A 394 -24.80 -4.73 -0.81
N LEU A 395 -23.71 -4.51 -0.08
CA LEU A 395 -22.61 -3.65 -0.46
C LEU A 395 -21.57 -4.45 -1.25
N THR A 396 -20.77 -3.75 -2.05
CA THR A 396 -19.79 -4.37 -2.94
C THR A 396 -18.36 -3.96 -2.60
N PHE A 397 -17.41 -4.61 -3.26
CA PHE A 397 -16.00 -4.52 -2.95
C PHE A 397 -15.14 -4.75 -4.19
N ILE A 398 -13.89 -4.27 -4.15
CA ILE A 398 -12.89 -4.49 -5.18
C ILE A 398 -11.85 -5.47 -4.64
N ALA A 399 -11.88 -6.69 -5.17
CA ALA A 399 -10.88 -7.74 -4.97
C ALA A 399 -9.88 -7.77 -6.16
N ALA A 400 -8.96 -8.74 -6.17
CA ALA A 400 -8.03 -8.95 -7.28
C ALA A 400 -8.78 -9.24 -8.60
N GLN A 401 -8.85 -8.23 -9.49
CA GLN A 401 -9.81 -8.17 -10.60
C GLN A 401 -9.60 -9.23 -11.69
N LYS A 402 -8.38 -9.79 -11.80
CA LYS A 402 -8.09 -10.85 -12.78
C LYS A 402 -8.25 -12.26 -12.21
N LEU A 403 -8.50 -12.39 -10.91
CA LEU A 403 -8.74 -13.67 -10.24
C LEU A 403 -10.23 -13.94 -10.04
N HIS A 404 -10.99 -12.92 -9.63
CA HIS A 404 -12.41 -13.07 -9.27
C HIS A 404 -13.29 -12.49 -10.35
N LYS A 405 -13.81 -13.36 -11.23
CA LYS A 405 -14.71 -12.94 -12.32
C LYS A 405 -16.00 -12.35 -11.78
N THR A 406 -16.41 -11.22 -12.33
CA THR A 406 -17.69 -10.55 -12.07
C THR A 406 -18.82 -11.15 -12.86
#